data_AF-A0A1M6X5J5-F1
#
_entry.id   AF-A0A1M6X5J5-F1
#
_cell.length_a   1.000
_cell.length_b   1.000
_cell.length_c   1.000
_cell.angle_alpha   90.00
_cell.angle_beta   90.00
_cell.angle_gamma   90.00
#
_symmetry.space_group_name_H-M   'P 1'
#
loop_
_entity.id
_entity.type
_entity.pdbx_description
1 polymer ?
#
loop_
_entity_poly.entity_id
_entity_poly.type
_entity_poly.pdbx_seq_one_letter_code
_entity_poly.pdbx_strand_id
1 'polypeptide(L)'
;MKVLNFFGGAGIGKSTIAADVFSKLKRKGYKTELVGEYAKWLWYQNATEIVEDQLYLFAEQAHRTKTLAKYGVEYAVCDSPLPLNIIYNREPSEAFDALVMQEFNRYENHNYLLRRNDEFISIDGRKETNLAQAKEKDEQIVAVLEKWKIPYTVISPWETDKVALDLKVR
;
A
#
# COMPACT_ATOMS: atom_id res chain seq x y z
N MET A 1 -5.47 0.11 16.01
CA MET A 1 -4.45 0.71 15.13
C MET A 1 -5.13 1.16 13.86
N LYS A 2 -4.83 2.37 13.40
CA LYS A 2 -5.27 2.90 12.10
C LYS A 2 -4.22 2.55 11.05
N VAL A 3 -4.67 2.11 9.88
CA VAL A 3 -3.77 1.77 8.77
C VAL A 3 -4.05 2.74 7.63
N LEU A 4 -3.04 3.50 7.21
CA LEU A 4 -3.13 4.44 6.11
C LEU A 4 -2.60 3.75 4.85
N ASN A 5 -3.49 3.45 3.92
CA ASN A 5 -3.19 2.66 2.74
C ASN A 5 -3.10 3.56 1.51
N PHE A 6 -1.93 3.61 0.87
CA PHE A 6 -1.76 4.32 -0.39
C PHE A 6 -1.84 3.35 -1.56
N PHE A 7 -2.82 3.56 -2.43
CA PHE A 7 -3.10 2.75 -3.61
C PHE A 7 -2.64 3.44 -4.89
N GLY A 8 -2.19 2.63 -5.84
CA GLY A 8 -1.80 3.05 -7.18
C GLY A 8 -0.68 2.18 -7.73
N GLY A 9 -0.53 2.14 -9.05
CA GLY A 9 0.49 1.38 -9.77
C GLY A 9 1.90 1.88 -9.47
N ALA A 10 2.90 1.23 -10.06
CA ALA A 10 4.30 1.62 -9.88
C ALA A 10 4.55 3.07 -10.37
N GLY A 11 5.54 3.74 -9.77
CA GLY A 11 5.97 5.07 -10.18
C GLY A 11 5.03 6.24 -9.82
N ILE A 12 3.89 5.98 -9.18
CA ILE A 12 2.88 7.01 -8.89
C ILE A 12 3.15 7.86 -7.63
N GLY A 13 4.24 7.58 -6.89
CA GLY A 13 4.61 8.35 -5.69
C GLY A 13 4.08 7.83 -4.34
N LYS A 14 3.59 6.58 -4.27
CA LYS A 14 3.13 5.93 -3.01
C LYS A 14 4.15 6.02 -1.87
N SER A 15 5.39 5.58 -2.12
CA SER A 15 6.42 5.57 -1.09
C SER A 15 6.79 6.99 -0.64
N THR A 16 6.76 7.96 -1.54
CA THR A 16 7.04 9.38 -1.24
C THR A 16 5.99 9.97 -0.32
N ILE A 17 4.70 9.84 -0.68
CA ILE A 17 3.61 10.37 0.13
C ILE A 17 3.51 9.65 1.49
N ALA A 18 3.72 8.33 1.51
CA ALA A 18 3.76 7.56 2.74
C ALA A 18 4.88 8.03 3.67
N ALA A 19 6.10 8.25 3.14
CA ALA A 19 7.21 8.76 3.93
C ALA A 19 6.94 10.17 4.51
N ASP A 20 6.32 11.06 3.74
CA ASP A 20 5.96 12.41 4.22
C ASP A 20 4.87 12.35 5.31
N VAL A 21 3.78 11.60 5.09
CA VAL A 21 2.73 11.39 6.12
C VAL A 21 3.30 10.76 7.39
N PHE A 22 4.16 9.74 7.25
CA PHE A 22 4.87 9.15 8.38
C PHE A 22 5.68 10.18 9.15
N SER A 23 6.47 11.01 8.45
CA SER A 23 7.28 12.06 9.07
C SER A 23 6.39 13.06 9.82
N LYS A 24 5.30 13.52 9.21
CA LYS A 24 4.35 14.46 9.83
C LYS A 24 3.73 13.87 11.09
N LEU A 25 3.27 12.62 11.07
CA LEU A 25 2.67 11.96 12.25
C LEU A 25 3.68 11.76 13.38
N LYS A 26 4.91 11.31 13.06
CA LYS A 26 6.00 11.19 14.05
C LYS A 26 6.33 12.53 14.70
N ARG A 27 6.43 13.61 13.92
CA ARG A 27 6.70 14.97 14.44
C ARG A 27 5.59 15.49 15.37
N LYS A 28 4.36 15.00 15.21
CA LYS A 28 3.22 15.31 16.10
C LYS A 28 3.18 14.42 17.35
N GLY A 29 4.12 13.50 17.53
CA GLY A 29 4.24 12.66 18.71
C GLY A 29 3.42 11.37 18.69
N TYR A 30 2.75 11.04 17.57
CA TYR A 30 2.01 9.78 17.45
C TYR A 30 2.94 8.57 17.32
N LYS A 31 2.58 7.46 17.96
CA LYS A 31 3.23 6.16 17.74
C LYS A 31 2.91 5.65 16.33
N THR A 32 3.76 6.02 15.38
CA THR A 32 3.53 5.75 13.95
C THR A 32 4.64 4.88 13.40
N GLU A 33 4.39 3.92 12.52
CA GLU A 33 5.44 3.18 11.80
C GLU A 33 5.16 3.16 10.29
N LEU A 34 6.24 3.19 9.49
CA LEU A 34 6.17 3.09 8.03
C LEU A 34 6.33 1.62 7.64
N VAL A 35 5.30 1.05 7.01
CA VAL A 35 5.29 -0.31 6.49
C VAL A 35 5.60 -0.26 5.00
N GLY A 36 6.87 -0.43 4.69
CA GLY A 36 7.36 -0.46 3.31
C GLY A 36 7.05 -1.76 2.58
N GLU A 37 6.99 -1.68 1.26
CA GLU A 37 6.81 -2.82 0.37
C GLU A 37 7.94 -3.87 0.48
N TYR A 38 7.59 -5.09 0.90
CA TYR A 38 8.54 -6.19 1.02
C TYR A 38 9.06 -6.69 -0.34
N ALA A 39 8.23 -6.73 -1.38
CA ALA A 39 8.64 -7.15 -2.72
C ALA A 39 9.82 -6.31 -3.27
N LYS A 40 9.87 -5.01 -2.95
CA LYS A 40 10.98 -4.12 -3.36
C LYS A 40 12.32 -4.56 -2.78
N TRP A 41 12.33 -5.06 -1.54
CA TRP A 41 13.52 -5.61 -0.91
C TRP A 41 14.02 -6.87 -1.63
N LEU A 42 13.10 -7.77 -2.01
CA LEU A 42 13.44 -8.99 -2.74
C LEU A 42 13.98 -8.72 -4.15
N TRP A 43 13.45 -7.70 -4.84
CA TRP A 43 14.01 -7.23 -6.12
C TRP A 43 15.47 -6.82 -5.99
N TYR A 44 15.84 -6.11 -4.92
CA TYR A 44 17.24 -5.75 -4.66
C TYR A 44 18.14 -6.96 -4.40
N GLN A 45 17.57 -8.04 -3.87
CA GLN A 45 18.28 -9.30 -3.62
C GLN A 45 18.32 -10.23 -4.84
N ASN A 46 17.70 -9.84 -5.98
CA ASN A 46 17.45 -10.71 -7.13
C ASN A 46 16.72 -12.02 -6.74
N ALA A 47 15.91 -12.01 -5.69
CA ALA A 47 15.13 -13.16 -5.22
C ALA A 47 13.78 -13.21 -5.95
N THR A 48 13.81 -13.23 -7.29
CA THR A 48 12.61 -13.05 -8.13
C THR A 48 11.60 -14.17 -7.96
N GLU A 49 12.03 -15.41 -7.74
CA GLU A 49 11.12 -16.54 -7.48
C GLU A 49 10.21 -16.30 -6.26
N ILE A 50 10.74 -15.64 -5.21
CA ILE A 50 9.97 -15.31 -4.00
C ILE A 50 8.97 -14.19 -4.25
N VAL A 51 9.26 -13.28 -5.19
CA VAL A 51 8.33 -12.20 -5.57
C VAL A 51 7.07 -12.76 -6.24
N GLU A 52 7.15 -13.95 -6.81
CA GLU A 52 6.03 -14.62 -7.49
C GLU A 52 5.11 -15.36 -6.51
N ASP A 53 5.60 -15.70 -5.31
CA ASP A 53 4.83 -16.31 -4.24
C ASP A 53 4.04 -15.26 -3.43
N GLN A 54 2.83 -14.96 -3.89
CA GLN A 54 1.99 -13.98 -3.18
C GLN A 54 1.47 -14.45 -1.84
N LEU A 55 1.38 -15.75 -1.58
CA LEU A 55 0.98 -16.22 -0.26
C LEU A 55 2.05 -15.86 0.77
N TYR A 56 3.32 -16.03 0.42
CA TYR A 56 4.45 -15.64 1.24
C TYR A 56 4.54 -14.11 1.43
N LEU A 57 4.45 -13.33 0.35
CA LEU A 57 4.49 -11.87 0.43
C LEU A 57 3.35 -11.32 1.29
N PHE A 58 2.14 -11.83 1.10
CA PHE A 58 0.98 -11.49 1.92
C PHE A 58 1.21 -11.84 3.39
N ALA A 59 1.69 -13.04 3.69
CA ALA A 59 1.93 -13.49 5.07
C ALA A 59 2.92 -12.59 5.80
N GLU A 60 4.02 -12.21 5.16
CA GLU A 60 5.02 -11.30 5.73
C GLU A 60 4.44 -9.89 5.98
N GLN A 61 3.70 -9.33 5.02
CA GLN A 61 3.06 -8.02 5.17
C GLN A 61 1.99 -8.02 6.29
N ALA A 62 1.17 -9.07 6.34
CA ALA A 62 0.16 -9.24 7.39
C ALA A 62 0.82 -9.41 8.77
N HIS A 63 1.92 -10.17 8.84
CA HIS A 63 2.68 -10.37 10.07
C HIS A 63 3.25 -9.06 10.62
N ARG A 64 3.87 -8.23 9.77
CA ARG A 64 4.38 -6.90 10.17
C ARG A 64 3.28 -6.03 10.76
N THR A 65 2.15 -5.93 10.06
CA THR A 65 1.00 -5.13 10.50
C THR A 65 0.46 -5.64 11.85
N LYS A 66 0.33 -6.96 12.00
CA LYS A 66 -0.10 -7.60 13.26
C LYS A 66 0.86 -7.33 14.42
N THR A 67 2.17 -7.36 14.17
CA THR A 67 3.20 -7.06 15.16
C THR A 67 3.12 -5.61 15.63
N LEU A 68 2.95 -4.65 14.72
CA LEU A 68 2.75 -3.23 15.08
C LEU A 68 1.49 -3.02 15.93
N ALA A 69 0.38 -3.67 15.56
CA ALA A 69 -0.84 -3.61 16.33
C ALA A 69 -0.66 -4.17 17.75
N LYS A 70 0.02 -5.32 17.89
CA LYS A 70 0.34 -5.93 19.19
C LYS A 70 1.24 -5.05 20.05
N TYR A 71 2.18 -4.33 19.43
CA TYR A 71 3.08 -3.41 20.13
C TYR A 71 2.38 -2.13 20.60
N GLY A 72 1.19 -1.81 20.05
CA GLY A 72 0.45 -0.59 20.40
C GLY A 72 0.82 0.62 19.56
N VAL A 73 1.18 0.40 18.28
CA VAL A 73 1.28 1.48 17.28
C VAL A 73 -0.11 2.05 16.99
N GLU A 74 -0.19 3.37 16.92
CA GLU A 74 -1.44 4.10 16.63
C GLU A 74 -1.71 4.14 15.13
N TYR A 75 -0.69 4.47 14.32
CA TYR A 75 -0.78 4.62 12.87
C TYR A 75 0.27 3.75 12.16
N ALA A 76 -0.17 2.83 11.30
CA ALA A 76 0.70 2.17 10.34
C ALA A 76 0.51 2.83 8.97
N VAL A 77 1.57 3.38 8.40
CA VAL A 77 1.54 4.02 7.08
C VAL A 77 2.05 3.02 6.05
N CYS A 78 1.21 2.59 5.11
CA CYS A 78 1.47 1.48 4.19
C CYS A 78 1.55 1.97 2.74
N ASP A 79 2.69 1.74 2.07
CA ASP A 79 2.86 2.00 0.64
C ASP A 79 2.61 0.76 -0.26
N SER A 80 2.35 -0.39 0.37
CA SER A 80 1.86 -1.62 -0.23
C SER A 80 0.70 -2.20 0.59
N PRO A 81 -0.54 -1.68 0.44
CA PRO A 81 -1.73 -2.18 1.13
C PRO A 81 -1.98 -3.67 0.86
N LEU A 82 -2.49 -4.41 1.85
CA LEU A 82 -2.77 -5.85 1.72
C LEU A 82 -3.62 -6.21 0.48
N PRO A 83 -4.66 -5.45 0.07
CA PRO A 83 -5.44 -5.78 -1.13
C PRO A 83 -4.64 -5.78 -2.43
N LEU A 84 -3.42 -5.21 -2.48
CA LEU A 84 -2.56 -5.33 -3.65
C LEU A 84 -2.13 -6.79 -3.91
N ASN A 85 -2.07 -7.64 -2.89
CA ASN A 85 -1.73 -9.05 -3.06
C ASN A 85 -2.72 -9.78 -3.98
N ILE A 86 -4.00 -9.36 -4.02
CA ILE A 86 -5.02 -9.90 -4.95
C ILE A 86 -4.61 -9.62 -6.41
N ILE A 87 -4.03 -8.45 -6.67
CA ILE A 87 -3.73 -7.94 -8.02
C ILE A 87 -2.41 -8.50 -8.55
N TYR A 88 -1.46 -8.78 -7.66
CA TYR A 88 -0.17 -9.36 -8.02
C TYR A 88 -0.14 -10.89 -7.89
N ASN A 89 -1.24 -11.53 -7.52
CA ASN A 89 -1.34 -12.98 -7.44
C ASN A 89 -1.37 -13.62 -8.83
N ARG A 90 -0.39 -14.47 -9.11
CA ARG A 90 -0.28 -15.23 -10.36
C ARG A 90 -1.12 -16.51 -10.36
N GLU A 91 -1.62 -16.92 -9.20
CA GLU A 91 -2.54 -18.04 -9.03
C GLU A 91 -3.86 -17.57 -8.39
N PRO A 92 -4.70 -16.80 -9.13
CA PRO A 92 -5.91 -16.21 -8.58
C PRO A 92 -6.85 -17.26 -8.01
N SER A 93 -7.33 -17.05 -6.78
CA SER A 93 -8.36 -17.88 -6.17
C SER A 93 -9.23 -17.06 -5.22
N GLU A 94 -10.53 -17.37 -5.19
CA GLU A 94 -11.46 -16.68 -4.29
C GLU A 94 -11.11 -16.89 -2.81
N ALA A 95 -10.53 -18.05 -2.47
CA ALA A 95 -10.09 -18.36 -1.13
C ALA A 95 -8.95 -17.43 -0.67
N PHE A 96 -7.99 -17.15 -1.55
CA PHE A 96 -6.92 -16.20 -1.25
C PHE A 96 -7.44 -14.77 -1.15
N ASP A 97 -8.29 -14.34 -2.08
CA ASP A 97 -8.92 -13.00 -2.01
C ASP A 97 -9.66 -12.80 -0.69
N ALA A 98 -10.46 -13.78 -0.28
CA ALA A 98 -11.21 -13.74 0.97
C ALA A 98 -10.27 -13.66 2.20
N LEU A 99 -9.17 -14.41 2.20
CA LEU A 99 -8.16 -14.35 3.26
C LEU A 99 -7.51 -12.96 3.35
N VAL A 100 -7.11 -12.39 2.21
CA VAL A 100 -6.52 -11.04 2.15
C VAL A 100 -7.48 -10.01 2.74
N MET A 101 -8.75 -10.06 2.32
CA MET A 101 -9.76 -9.12 2.80
C MET A 101 -10.14 -9.33 4.25
N GLN A 102 -10.14 -10.58 4.73
CA GLN A 102 -10.33 -10.88 6.15
C GLN A 102 -9.22 -10.24 7.00
N GLU A 103 -7.95 -10.35 6.61
CA GLU A 103 -6.86 -9.74 7.36
C GLU A 103 -6.86 -8.20 7.24
N PHE A 104 -7.17 -7.66 6.06
CA PHE A 104 -7.32 -6.22 5.85
C PHE A 104 -8.39 -5.62 6.77
N ASN A 105 -9.56 -6.25 6.87
CA ASN A 105 -10.71 -5.76 7.65
C ASN A 105 -10.54 -5.84 9.17
N ARG A 106 -9.38 -6.28 9.68
CA ARG A 106 -9.08 -6.27 11.13
C ARG A 106 -8.72 -4.91 11.69
N TYR A 107 -8.46 -3.93 10.82
CA TYR A 107 -7.96 -2.62 11.19
C TYR A 107 -8.93 -1.50 10.78
N GLU A 108 -8.75 -0.33 11.38
CA GLU A 108 -9.39 0.90 10.89
C GLU A 108 -8.60 1.42 9.69
N ASN A 109 -9.05 1.07 8.49
CA ASN A 109 -8.36 1.40 7.24
C ASN A 109 -8.78 2.78 6.71
N HIS A 110 -7.80 3.63 6.44
CA HIS A 110 -7.95 4.89 5.72
C HIS A 110 -7.27 4.73 4.35
N ASN A 111 -8.04 4.74 3.28
CA ASN A 111 -7.56 4.36 1.95
C ASN A 111 -7.48 5.58 1.03
N TYR A 112 -6.32 5.76 0.42
CA TYR A 112 -6.02 6.87 -0.47
C TYR A 112 -5.63 6.33 -1.83
N LEU A 113 -6.45 6.60 -2.85
CA LEU A 113 -6.14 6.28 -4.23
C LEU A 113 -5.37 7.45 -4.85
N LEU A 114 -4.13 7.19 -5.27
CA LEU A 114 -3.30 8.22 -5.88
C LEU A 114 -3.71 8.47 -7.32
N ARG A 115 -3.89 9.75 -7.67
CA ARG A 115 -4.06 10.19 -9.06
C ARG A 115 -2.70 10.25 -9.73
N ARG A 116 -2.55 9.54 -10.85
CA ARG A 116 -1.30 9.52 -11.61
C ARG A 116 -1.01 10.88 -12.22
N ASN A 117 0.24 11.32 -12.09
CA ASN A 117 0.81 12.41 -12.88
C ASN A 117 2.07 11.88 -13.58
N ASP A 118 1.99 11.69 -14.90
CA ASP A 118 3.05 11.11 -15.72
C ASP A 118 4.28 12.03 -15.86
N GLU A 119 4.15 13.31 -15.51
CA GLU A 119 5.21 14.31 -15.65
C GLU A 119 6.38 14.12 -14.66
N PHE A 120 6.19 13.33 -13.60
CA PHE A 120 7.13 13.24 -12.46
C PHE A 120 7.74 11.83 -12.25
N ILE A 121 7.54 10.90 -13.18
CA ILE A 121 7.83 9.48 -12.94
C ILE A 121 9.27 9.11 -13.31
N SER A 122 10.09 8.77 -12.32
CA SER A 122 11.17 7.79 -12.48
C SER A 122 10.65 6.41 -12.06
N ILE A 123 10.53 5.48 -13.01
CA ILE A 123 10.32 4.05 -12.68
C ILE A 123 11.69 3.47 -12.34
N ASP A 124 12.25 3.86 -11.19
CA ASP A 124 13.53 3.31 -10.74
C ASP A 124 13.29 2.15 -9.76
N GLY A 125 13.94 1.01 -10.01
CA GLY A 125 13.96 -0.15 -9.11
C GLY A 125 13.18 -1.41 -9.54
N ARG A 126 12.39 -1.40 -10.62
CA ARG A 126 11.82 -2.63 -11.23
C ARG A 126 12.05 -2.63 -12.73
N LYS A 127 13.03 -3.40 -13.20
CA LYS A 127 13.43 -3.45 -14.62
C LYS A 127 12.28 -3.85 -15.56
N GLU A 128 11.25 -4.52 -15.04
CA GLU A 128 10.14 -5.05 -15.84
C GLU A 128 8.93 -4.10 -15.96
N THR A 129 8.87 -3.02 -15.17
CA THR A 129 7.69 -2.16 -15.15
C THR A 129 7.80 -1.00 -16.14
N ASN A 130 6.85 -0.88 -17.05
CA ASN A 130 6.69 0.27 -17.93
C ASN A 130 5.41 1.06 -17.61
N LEU A 131 5.26 2.24 -18.21
CA LEU A 131 4.12 3.11 -17.95
C LEU A 131 2.78 2.47 -18.30
N ALA A 132 2.70 1.70 -19.39
CA ALA A 132 1.46 1.04 -19.80
C ALA A 132 1.02 -0.03 -18.77
N GLN A 133 1.95 -0.88 -18.34
CA GLN A 133 1.68 -1.85 -17.27
C GLN A 133 1.33 -1.18 -15.94
N ALA A 134 1.96 -0.04 -15.62
CA ALA A 134 1.63 0.71 -14.42
C ALA A 134 0.19 1.27 -14.45
N LYS A 135 -0.28 1.71 -15.62
CA LYS A 135 -1.66 2.15 -15.85
C LYS A 135 -2.66 1.00 -15.79
N GLU A 136 -2.33 -0.15 -16.38
CA GLU A 136 -3.15 -1.37 -16.24
C GLU A 136 -3.31 -1.76 -14.77
N LYS A 137 -2.24 -1.66 -13.97
CA LYS A 137 -2.32 -1.89 -12.53
C LYS A 137 -3.17 -0.85 -11.80
N ASP A 138 -3.22 0.41 -12.24
CA ASP A 138 -4.15 1.39 -11.67
C ASP A 138 -5.61 0.97 -11.87
N GLU A 139 -5.95 0.51 -13.07
CA GLU A 139 -7.31 0.04 -13.39
C GLU A 139 -7.69 -1.21 -12.58
N GLN A 140 -6.76 -2.17 -12.46
CA GLN A 140 -6.96 -3.36 -11.62
C GLN A 140 -7.15 -3.00 -10.14
N ILE A 141 -6.43 -1.99 -9.65
CA ILE A 141 -6.58 -1.47 -8.28
C ILE A 141 -7.98 -0.90 -8.06
N VAL A 142 -8.47 -0.07 -8.99
CA VAL A 142 -9.84 0.47 -8.90
C VAL A 142 -10.85 -0.68 -8.93
N ALA A 143 -10.70 -1.65 -9.83
CA ALA A 143 -11.59 -2.80 -9.91
C ALA A 143 -11.67 -3.60 -8.59
N VAL A 144 -10.55 -3.80 -7.89
CA VAL A 144 -10.52 -4.47 -6.57
C VAL A 144 -11.20 -3.62 -5.51
N LEU A 145 -10.92 -2.31 -5.46
CA LEU A 145 -11.56 -1.39 -4.51
C LEU A 145 -13.09 -1.40 -4.68
N GLU A 146 -13.59 -1.34 -5.91
CA GLU A 146 -15.02 -1.37 -6.22
C GLU A 146 -15.65 -2.75 -5.94
N LYS A 147 -15.00 -3.85 -6.37
CA LYS A 147 -15.45 -5.24 -6.12
C LYS A 147 -15.72 -5.48 -4.64
N TRP A 148 -14.81 -5.01 -3.79
CA TRP A 148 -14.87 -5.21 -2.34
C TRP A 148 -15.51 -4.05 -1.58
N LYS A 149 -16.02 -3.03 -2.28
CA LYS A 149 -16.66 -1.84 -1.69
C LYS A 149 -15.78 -1.15 -0.64
N ILE A 150 -14.48 -1.09 -0.91
CA ILE A 150 -13.50 -0.45 -0.04
C ILE A 150 -13.62 1.06 -0.25
N PRO A 151 -14.03 1.86 0.75
CA PRO A 151 -14.10 3.31 0.59
C PRO A 151 -12.70 3.89 0.45
N TYR A 152 -12.53 4.84 -0.47
CA TYR A 152 -11.25 5.52 -0.71
C TYR A 152 -11.43 7.01 -1.02
N THR A 153 -10.41 7.79 -0.70
CA THR A 153 -10.30 9.20 -1.08
C THR A 153 -9.26 9.34 -2.19
N VAL A 154 -9.65 9.99 -3.29
CA VAL A 154 -8.72 10.27 -4.40
C VAL A 154 -7.87 11.50 -4.06
N ILE A 155 -6.55 11.35 -4.08
CA ILE A 155 -5.60 12.43 -3.79
C ILE A 155 -4.44 12.43 -4.79
N SER A 156 -3.77 13.56 -4.94
CA SER A 156 -2.51 13.65 -5.67
C SER A 156 -1.33 13.27 -4.76
N PRO A 157 -0.19 12.82 -5.30
CA PRO A 157 0.95 12.33 -4.50
C PRO A 157 1.59 13.36 -3.53
N TRP A 158 1.29 14.65 -3.68
CA TRP A 158 1.79 15.74 -2.82
C TRP A 158 0.74 16.27 -1.83
N GLU A 159 -0.49 15.74 -1.81
CA GLU A 159 -1.59 16.26 -0.99
C GLU A 159 -1.59 15.68 0.44
N THR A 160 -0.44 15.68 1.12
CA THR A 160 -0.33 15.11 2.47
C THR A 160 -1.12 15.87 3.54
N ASP A 161 -1.40 17.16 3.32
CA ASP A 161 -2.23 17.93 4.25
C ASP A 161 -3.70 17.47 4.22
N LYS A 162 -4.18 16.96 3.08
CA LYS A 162 -5.52 16.34 3.01
C LYS A 162 -5.60 15.10 3.90
N VAL A 163 -4.55 14.27 3.91
CA VAL A 163 -4.46 13.09 4.79
C VAL A 163 -4.50 13.51 6.26
N ALA A 164 -3.72 14.54 6.63
CA ALA A 164 -3.72 15.03 8.02
C ALA A 164 -5.09 15.58 8.45
N LEU A 165 -5.78 16.30 7.55
CA LEU A 165 -7.12 16.82 7.80
C LEU A 165 -8.15 15.70 8.02
N ASP A 166 -8.10 14.67 7.17
CA ASP A 166 -9.00 13.51 7.21
C ASP A 166 -8.85 12.73 8.53
N LEU A 167 -7.61 12.56 8.99
CA LEU A 167 -7.30 11.93 10.28
C LEU A 167 -7.64 12.81 11.50
N LYS A 168 -8.04 14.07 11.28
CA LYS A 168 -8.30 15.09 12.33
C LYS A 168 -7.10 15.30 13.25
N VAL A 169 -5.89 15.12 12.74
CA VAL A 169 -4.64 15.33 13.49
C VAL A 169 -4.23 16.80 13.34
N ARG A 170 -4.46 17.61 14.39
CA ARG A 170 -4.05 19.03 14.42
C ARG A 170 -2.54 19.18 14.47
#